data_AF-A0AAW3FRY2-F1
#
_entry.id   AF-A0AAW3FRY2-F1
#
_cell.length_a   1.000
_cell.length_b   1.000
_cell.length_c   1.000
_cell.angle_alpha   90.00
_cell.angle_beta   90.00
_cell.angle_gamma   90.00
#
_symmetry.space_group_name_H-M   'P 1'
#
loop_
_entity.id
_entity.type
_entity.pdbx_description
1 polymer ?
#
loop_
_entity_poly.entity_id
_entity_poly.type
_entity_poly.pdbx_seq_one_letter_code
_entity_poly.pdbx_strand_id
1 'polypeptide(L)'
;MQPTITTYQYSYITQQVNQLISAELAVNDLQIRAVVRAQAIERITPLLPSDNPITANFLSHLQTDRLTRAKAPQLLETLIPLIIPFPSLTTKQLSKLFRKVKKLKQPVWSQLALHELTYLGWNDGGNQKKYLVIPDHDRLIGIQGDLAPQTVKGVCAICQTIGNVALFMSTTKSSGLGPYTRNGNYICRDSNQCNRQLTNPQALADFLAVVRPKR
;
A
#
# COMPACT_ATOMS: atom_id res chain seq x y z
N MET A 1 16.86 1.94 -18.25
CA MET A 1 16.92 2.72 -16.99
C MET A 1 16.31 1.88 -15.88
N GLN A 2 16.83 1.95 -14.66
CA GLN A 2 16.31 1.18 -13.53
C GLN A 2 15.13 1.90 -12.86
N PRO A 3 14.12 1.18 -12.34
CA PRO A 3 13.03 1.77 -11.59
C PRO A 3 13.53 2.35 -10.26
N THR A 4 12.97 3.49 -9.85
CA THR A 4 13.40 4.22 -8.64
C THR A 4 12.24 4.62 -7.73
N ILE A 5 11.00 4.63 -8.24
CA ILE A 5 9.81 5.03 -7.49
C ILE A 5 9.36 3.85 -6.64
N THR A 6 9.23 4.05 -5.33
CA THR A 6 8.64 3.05 -4.44
C THR A 6 7.12 3.04 -4.55
N THR A 7 6.48 1.93 -4.21
CA THR A 7 5.01 1.82 -4.26
C THR A 7 4.28 2.84 -3.38
N TYR A 8 4.80 3.18 -2.20
CA TYR A 8 4.17 4.18 -1.33
C TYR A 8 4.31 5.60 -1.92
N GLN A 9 5.43 5.90 -2.60
CA GLN A 9 5.57 7.15 -3.38
C GLN A 9 4.56 7.18 -4.53
N TYR A 10 4.39 6.09 -5.26
CA TYR A 10 3.36 6.00 -6.31
C TYR A 10 1.93 6.19 -5.76
N SER A 11 1.63 5.61 -4.60
CA SER A 11 0.35 5.81 -3.90
C SER A 11 0.16 7.28 -3.49
N TYR A 12 1.22 7.93 -3.01
CA TYR A 12 1.20 9.36 -2.68
C TYR A 12 0.98 10.23 -3.92
N ILE A 13 1.69 9.97 -5.02
CA ILE A 13 1.49 10.67 -6.31
C ILE A 13 0.04 10.51 -6.77
N THR A 14 -0.49 9.29 -6.72
CA THR A 14 -1.89 8.98 -7.05
C THR A 14 -2.86 9.80 -6.19
N GLN A 15 -2.58 9.94 -4.89
CA GLN A 15 -3.39 10.77 -4.00
C GLN A 15 -3.33 12.25 -4.37
N GLN A 16 -2.14 12.80 -4.67
CA GLN A 16 -1.99 14.19 -5.09
C GLN A 16 -2.73 14.48 -6.41
N VAL A 17 -2.64 13.58 -7.40
CA VAL A 17 -3.38 13.71 -8.66
C VAL A 17 -4.90 13.67 -8.45
N ASN A 18 -5.39 12.77 -7.60
CA ASN A 18 -6.83 12.69 -7.27
C ASN A 18 -7.33 13.93 -6.51
N GLN A 19 -6.50 14.50 -5.63
CA GLN A 19 -6.80 15.75 -4.92
C GLN A 19 -6.85 16.94 -5.89
N LEU A 20 -5.88 17.04 -6.80
CA LEU A 20 -5.86 18.04 -7.86
C LEU A 20 -7.16 18.03 -8.67
N ILE A 21 -7.58 16.85 -9.15
CA ILE A 21 -8.81 16.71 -9.93
C ILE A 21 -10.04 17.12 -9.12
N SER A 22 -10.11 16.70 -7.86
CA SER A 22 -11.25 17.02 -7.00
C SER A 22 -11.34 18.53 -6.74
N ALA A 23 -10.19 19.19 -6.53
CA ALA A 23 -10.12 20.64 -6.35
C ALA A 23 -10.47 21.40 -7.64
N GLU A 24 -9.95 20.97 -8.80
CA GLU A 24 -10.27 21.59 -10.09
C GLU A 24 -11.75 21.44 -10.50
N LEU A 25 -12.43 20.41 -10.00
CA LEU A 25 -13.87 20.24 -10.20
C LEU A 25 -14.71 21.09 -9.24
N ALA A 26 -14.19 21.39 -8.05
CA ALA A 26 -14.89 22.17 -7.03
C ALA A 26 -14.71 23.69 -7.18
N VAL A 27 -13.61 24.13 -7.82
CA VAL A 27 -13.22 25.54 -7.92
C VAL A 27 -13.46 26.07 -9.33
N ASN A 28 -14.17 27.20 -9.42
CA ASN A 28 -14.40 27.89 -10.69
C ASN A 28 -13.31 28.92 -11.04
N ASP A 29 -12.62 29.47 -10.04
CA ASP A 29 -11.59 30.50 -10.23
C ASP A 29 -10.31 29.93 -10.87
N LEU A 30 -9.85 30.57 -11.95
CA LEU A 30 -8.70 30.12 -12.73
C LEU A 30 -7.35 30.27 -11.99
N GLN A 31 -7.20 31.32 -11.17
CA GLN A 31 -5.98 31.57 -10.41
C GLN A 31 -5.82 30.53 -9.30
N ILE A 32 -6.90 30.25 -8.58
CA ILE A 32 -6.90 29.22 -7.54
C ILE A 32 -6.59 27.84 -8.14
N ARG A 33 -7.17 27.51 -9.30
CA ARG A 33 -6.84 26.26 -10.01
C ARG A 33 -5.36 26.18 -10.39
N ALA A 34 -4.78 27.28 -10.88
CA ALA A 34 -3.36 27.34 -11.21
C ALA A 34 -2.48 27.12 -9.97
N VAL A 35 -2.83 27.72 -8.83
CA VAL A 35 -2.11 27.53 -7.56
C VAL A 35 -2.18 26.08 -7.07
N VAL A 36 -3.38 25.47 -7.06
CA VAL A 36 -3.53 24.07 -6.63
C VAL A 36 -2.74 23.12 -7.53
N ARG A 37 -2.73 23.37 -8.83
CA ARG A 37 -1.92 22.59 -9.78
C ARG A 37 -0.43 22.74 -9.53
N ALA A 38 0.05 23.97 -9.37
CA ALA A 38 1.45 24.24 -9.07
C ALA A 38 1.91 23.52 -7.79
N GLN A 39 1.10 23.55 -6.73
CA GLN A 39 1.36 22.84 -5.48
C GLN A 39 1.40 21.32 -5.66
N ALA A 40 0.49 20.75 -6.46
CA ALA A 40 0.50 19.31 -6.75
C ALA A 40 1.80 18.91 -7.48
N ILE A 41 2.20 19.69 -8.49
CA ILE A 41 3.44 19.46 -9.24
C ILE A 41 4.67 19.59 -8.35
N GLU A 42 4.73 20.64 -7.51
CA GLU A 42 5.81 20.86 -6.55
C GLU A 42 5.99 19.65 -5.61
N ARG A 43 4.89 19.05 -5.15
CA ARG A 43 4.93 17.87 -4.26
C ARG A 43 5.31 16.58 -4.97
N ILE A 44 4.93 16.42 -6.24
CA ILE A 44 5.16 15.20 -7.01
C ILE A 44 6.57 15.16 -7.60
N THR A 45 7.07 16.29 -8.10
CA THR A 45 8.34 16.38 -8.84
C THR A 45 9.54 15.78 -8.10
N PRO A 46 9.74 16.01 -6.79
CA PRO A 46 10.88 15.45 -6.05
C PRO A 46 10.85 13.92 -5.92
N LEU A 47 9.71 13.28 -6.18
CA LEU A 47 9.54 11.83 -6.10
C LEU A 47 9.82 11.12 -7.43
N LEU A 48 9.98 11.88 -8.51
CA LEU A 48 10.20 11.35 -9.85
C LEU A 48 11.69 11.44 -10.23
N PRO A 49 12.23 10.46 -10.97
CA PRO A 49 13.61 10.52 -11.42
C PRO A 49 13.83 11.70 -12.38
N SER A 50 14.83 12.54 -12.07
CA SER A 50 15.32 13.58 -12.98
C SER A 50 15.85 12.97 -14.28
N ASP A 51 15.79 13.72 -15.38
CA ASP A 51 16.29 13.33 -16.70
C ASP A 51 15.65 12.05 -17.29
N ASN A 52 14.42 11.74 -16.90
CA ASN A 52 13.67 10.60 -17.43
C ASN A 52 12.56 11.07 -18.40
N PRO A 53 12.48 10.54 -19.64
CA PRO A 53 11.49 10.96 -20.62
C PRO A 53 10.04 10.67 -20.20
N ILE A 54 9.79 9.60 -19.44
CA ILE A 54 8.47 9.29 -18.86
C ILE A 54 8.10 10.35 -17.83
N THR A 55 9.05 10.77 -16.99
CA THR A 55 8.83 11.84 -15.99
C THR A 55 8.53 13.18 -16.67
N ALA A 56 9.31 13.56 -17.68
CA ALA A 56 9.08 14.79 -18.43
C ALA A 56 7.71 14.81 -19.12
N ASN A 57 7.33 13.68 -19.73
CA ASN A 57 6.02 13.51 -20.35
C ASN A 57 4.88 13.61 -19.31
N PHE A 58 4.99 12.87 -18.19
CA PHE A 58 4.00 12.88 -17.12
C PHE A 58 3.79 14.29 -16.54
N LEU A 59 4.87 15.02 -16.24
CA LEU A 59 4.81 16.37 -15.70
C LEU A 59 4.22 17.37 -16.72
N SER A 60 4.54 17.22 -18.01
CA SER A 60 3.97 18.05 -19.07
C SER A 60 2.45 17.88 -19.17
N HIS A 61 1.94 16.65 -19.14
CA HIS A 61 0.50 16.40 -19.12
C HIS A 61 -0.15 16.90 -17.82
N LEU A 62 0.51 16.73 -16.67
CA LEU A 62 0.01 17.24 -15.39
C LEU A 62 -0.08 18.78 -15.37
N GLN A 63 0.78 19.48 -16.11
CA GLN A 63 0.77 20.94 -16.26
C GLN A 63 -0.31 21.44 -17.22
N THR A 64 -0.42 20.78 -18.38
CA THR A 64 -1.18 21.30 -19.54
C THR A 64 -2.59 20.76 -19.62
N ASP A 65 -2.82 19.51 -19.23
CA ASP A 65 -4.13 18.88 -19.39
C ASP A 65 -5.09 19.27 -18.28
N ARG A 66 -6.36 19.48 -18.66
CA ARG A 66 -7.47 19.42 -17.71
C ARG A 66 -7.76 17.95 -17.40
N LEU A 67 -7.12 17.44 -16.35
CA LEU A 67 -7.31 16.06 -15.92
C LEU A 67 -8.75 15.81 -15.47
N THR A 68 -9.34 14.75 -16.00
CA THR A 68 -10.65 14.23 -15.57
C THR A 68 -10.46 12.94 -14.81
N ARG A 69 -11.49 12.51 -14.08
CA ARG A 69 -11.49 11.21 -13.39
C ARG A 69 -11.24 10.02 -14.34
N ALA A 70 -11.53 10.17 -15.63
CA ALA A 70 -11.30 9.15 -16.65
C ALA A 70 -9.86 9.18 -17.21
N LYS A 71 -9.25 10.36 -17.36
CA LYS A 71 -7.89 10.51 -17.91
C LYS A 71 -6.78 10.30 -16.86
N ALA A 72 -7.06 10.57 -15.58
CA ALA A 72 -6.07 10.46 -14.52
C ALA A 72 -5.45 9.07 -14.38
N PRO A 73 -6.24 7.97 -14.39
CA PRO A 73 -5.69 6.63 -14.30
C PRO A 73 -4.73 6.34 -15.47
N GLN A 74 -5.09 6.75 -16.68
CA GLN A 74 -4.24 6.57 -17.88
C GLN A 74 -2.90 7.31 -17.73
N LEU A 75 -2.93 8.53 -17.20
CA LEU A 75 -1.71 9.29 -16.94
C LEU A 75 -0.85 8.63 -15.83
N LEU A 76 -1.46 8.15 -14.75
CA LEU A 76 -0.76 7.46 -13.67
C LEU A 76 -0.13 6.14 -14.13
N GLU A 77 -0.80 5.40 -15.01
CA GLU A 77 -0.27 4.14 -15.58
C GLU A 77 1.04 4.35 -16.35
N THR A 78 1.26 5.55 -16.92
CA THR A 78 2.54 5.86 -17.59
C THR A 78 3.75 5.78 -16.66
N LEU A 79 3.54 5.93 -15.34
CA LEU A 79 4.61 5.83 -14.34
C LEU A 79 4.96 4.39 -13.97
N ILE A 80 4.14 3.38 -14.33
CA ILE A 80 4.35 1.97 -13.94
C ILE A 80 5.78 1.47 -14.25
N PRO A 81 6.39 1.76 -15.41
CA PRO A 81 7.76 1.32 -15.72
C PRO A 81 8.84 1.88 -14.78
N LEU A 82 8.55 2.95 -14.03
CA LEU A 82 9.47 3.60 -13.09
C LEU A 82 9.33 3.07 -11.66
N ILE A 83 8.31 2.24 -11.39
CA ILE A 83 8.00 1.72 -10.05
C ILE A 83 8.83 0.48 -9.77
N ILE A 84 9.40 0.40 -8.57
CA ILE A 84 10.02 -0.81 -8.02
C ILE A 84 8.88 -1.72 -7.54
N PRO A 85 8.58 -2.83 -8.25
CA PRO A 85 7.45 -3.68 -7.89
C PRO A 85 7.75 -4.51 -6.65
N PHE A 86 6.71 -4.94 -5.95
CA PHE A 86 6.85 -5.95 -4.90
C PHE A 86 7.48 -7.23 -5.47
N PRO A 87 8.43 -7.86 -4.76
CA PRO A 87 9.09 -9.07 -5.26
C PRO A 87 8.09 -10.22 -5.40
N SER A 88 8.13 -10.89 -6.55
CA SER A 88 7.40 -12.14 -6.75
C SER A 88 8.03 -13.26 -5.91
N LEU A 89 7.20 -14.08 -5.26
CA LEU A 89 7.67 -15.19 -4.44
C LEU A 89 7.17 -16.51 -5.00
N THR A 90 8.07 -17.50 -5.02
CA THR A 90 7.69 -18.89 -5.26
C THR A 90 6.81 -19.43 -4.14
N THR A 91 6.01 -20.45 -4.45
CA THR A 91 5.21 -21.20 -3.48
C THR A 91 6.05 -21.70 -2.30
N LYS A 92 7.31 -22.10 -2.56
CA LYS A 92 8.26 -22.55 -1.54
C LYS A 92 8.71 -21.41 -0.62
N GLN A 93 9.05 -20.25 -1.17
CA GLN A 93 9.42 -19.06 -0.38
C GLN A 93 8.25 -18.62 0.51
N LEU A 94 7.03 -18.55 -0.03
CA LEU A 94 5.84 -18.17 0.74
C LEU A 94 5.55 -19.19 1.86
N SER A 95 5.64 -20.49 1.56
CA SER A 95 5.47 -21.54 2.58
C SER A 95 6.54 -21.47 3.69
N LYS A 96 7.76 -21.04 3.35
CA LYS A 96 8.85 -20.83 4.33
C LYS A 96 8.56 -19.65 5.27
N LEU A 97 7.82 -18.64 4.83
CA LEU A 97 7.37 -17.54 5.70
C LEU A 97 6.31 -18.01 6.70
N PHE A 98 5.56 -19.06 6.37
CA PHE A 98 4.45 -19.59 7.18
C PHE A 98 4.62 -21.07 7.53
N ARG A 99 5.82 -21.49 7.98
CA ARG A 99 6.17 -22.92 8.24
C ARG A 99 5.20 -23.70 9.13
N LYS A 100 4.45 -23.01 9.99
CA LYS A 100 3.49 -23.63 10.92
C LYS A 100 2.10 -23.84 10.30
N VAL A 101 1.90 -23.46 9.03
CA VAL A 101 0.63 -23.55 8.32
C VAL A 101 0.70 -24.70 7.31
N LYS A 102 0.02 -25.82 7.61
CA LYS A 102 0.08 -27.03 6.79
C LYS A 102 -0.53 -26.87 5.38
N LYS A 103 -1.55 -26.03 5.22
CA LYS A 103 -2.28 -25.79 3.95
C LYS A 103 -2.49 -24.30 3.74
N LEU A 104 -1.41 -23.57 3.48
CA LEU A 104 -1.47 -22.14 3.22
C LEU A 104 -2.18 -21.89 1.88
N LYS A 105 -3.41 -21.36 1.92
CA LYS A 105 -4.04 -20.80 0.71
C LYS A 105 -3.20 -19.62 0.25
N GLN A 106 -2.74 -19.62 -0.98
CA GLN A 106 -1.89 -18.56 -1.53
C GLN A 106 -2.69 -17.70 -2.53
N PRO A 107 -2.34 -16.41 -2.67
CA PRO A 107 -2.92 -15.59 -3.73
C PRO A 107 -2.45 -16.06 -5.11
N VAL A 108 -3.25 -15.78 -6.14
CA VAL A 108 -2.89 -16.03 -7.53
C VAL A 108 -1.97 -14.90 -8.00
N TRP A 109 -0.68 -15.20 -8.13
CA TRP A 109 0.35 -14.18 -8.43
C TRP A 109 0.12 -13.43 -9.74
N SER A 110 -0.42 -14.08 -10.78
CA SER A 110 -0.72 -13.44 -12.06
C SER A 110 -1.83 -12.39 -12.00
N GLN A 111 -2.61 -12.35 -10.91
CA GLN A 111 -3.67 -11.39 -10.69
C GLN A 111 -3.24 -10.22 -9.80
N LEU A 112 -1.99 -10.21 -9.32
CA LEU A 112 -1.50 -9.17 -8.42
C LEU A 112 -0.88 -8.01 -9.21
N ALA A 113 -1.38 -6.80 -8.94
CA ALA A 113 -0.75 -5.56 -9.38
C ALA A 113 0.48 -5.26 -8.50
N LEU A 114 1.61 -5.93 -8.77
CA LEU A 114 2.81 -5.85 -7.90
C LEU A 114 3.37 -4.42 -7.74
N HIS A 115 3.15 -3.55 -8.72
CA HIS A 115 3.53 -2.14 -8.65
C HIS A 115 2.71 -1.36 -7.60
N GLU A 116 1.52 -1.84 -7.23
CA GLU A 116 0.67 -1.28 -6.17
C GLU A 116 0.92 -1.92 -4.80
N LEU A 117 1.83 -2.89 -4.64
CA LEU A 117 2.02 -3.59 -3.36
C LEU A 117 3.26 -3.08 -2.59
N THR A 118 3.04 -2.40 -1.47
CA THR A 118 4.08 -2.15 -0.46
C THR A 118 4.22 -3.37 0.46
N TYR A 119 3.12 -4.07 0.72
CA TYR A 119 3.07 -5.36 1.40
C TYR A 119 2.04 -6.27 0.73
N LEU A 120 2.25 -7.58 0.82
CA LEU A 120 1.27 -8.56 0.35
C LEU A 120 0.37 -8.97 1.52
N GLY A 121 -0.95 -8.97 1.32
CA GLY A 121 -1.86 -9.45 2.35
C GLY A 121 -3.13 -10.06 1.80
N TRP A 122 -3.55 -11.21 2.31
CA TRP A 122 -4.76 -11.89 1.87
C TRP A 122 -5.53 -12.54 3.02
N ASN A 123 -6.83 -12.73 2.81
CA ASN A 123 -7.75 -13.30 3.78
C ASN A 123 -7.99 -14.77 3.47
N ASP A 124 -8.01 -15.61 4.50
CA ASP A 124 -8.58 -16.95 4.44
C ASP A 124 -9.88 -16.97 5.23
N GLY A 125 -10.99 -16.75 4.52
CA GLY A 125 -12.33 -16.68 5.11
C GLY A 125 -12.74 -17.97 5.83
N GLY A 126 -12.26 -19.13 5.38
CA GLY A 126 -12.59 -20.43 5.99
C GLY A 126 -12.01 -20.61 7.40
N ASN A 127 -10.87 -19.97 7.68
CA ASN A 127 -10.20 -20.04 8.98
C ASN A 127 -10.24 -18.71 9.75
N GLN A 128 -10.94 -17.70 9.21
CA GLN A 128 -10.95 -16.32 9.72
C GLN A 128 -9.53 -15.78 9.98
N LYS A 129 -8.60 -16.07 9.07
CA LYS A 129 -7.20 -15.61 9.16
C LYS A 129 -6.92 -14.52 8.15
N LYS A 130 -5.96 -13.65 8.49
CA LYS A 130 -5.24 -12.84 7.51
C LYS A 130 -3.76 -13.24 7.54
N TYR A 131 -3.18 -13.32 6.36
CA TYR A 131 -1.74 -13.49 6.17
C TYR A 131 -1.18 -12.21 5.57
N LEU A 132 -0.03 -11.78 6.09
CA LEU A 132 0.69 -10.58 5.68
C LEU A 132 2.14 -10.96 5.39
N VAL A 133 2.69 -10.48 4.28
CA VAL A 133 4.11 -10.53 3.97
C VAL A 133 4.59 -9.09 3.84
N ILE A 134 5.43 -8.69 4.80
CA ILE A 134 5.85 -7.30 4.99
C ILE A 134 7.37 -7.23 4.77
N PRO A 135 7.87 -6.25 3.99
CA PRO A 135 9.29 -5.90 3.96
C PRO A 135 9.76 -5.39 5.33
N ASP A 136 10.86 -5.95 5.83
CA ASP A 136 11.51 -5.58 7.08
C ASP A 136 13.01 -5.59 6.84
N HIS A 137 13.60 -4.40 6.64
CA HIS A 137 14.98 -4.25 6.17
C HIS A 137 15.18 -5.04 4.86
N ASP A 138 16.26 -5.82 4.73
CA ASP A 138 16.58 -6.58 3.50
C ASP A 138 15.87 -7.95 3.41
N ARG A 139 14.77 -8.15 4.13
CA ARG A 139 14.04 -9.43 4.14
C ARG A 139 12.54 -9.25 4.16
N LEU A 140 11.84 -10.31 3.79
CA LEU A 140 10.40 -10.44 3.95
C LEU A 140 10.07 -11.26 5.19
N ILE A 141 9.05 -10.82 5.92
CA ILE A 141 8.54 -11.54 7.09
C ILE A 141 7.07 -11.88 6.90
N GLY A 142 6.71 -13.11 7.28
CA GLY A 142 5.32 -13.58 7.30
C GLY A 142 4.69 -13.35 8.67
N ILE A 143 3.53 -12.71 8.69
CA ILE A 143 2.70 -12.55 9.88
C ILE A 143 1.33 -13.12 9.60
N GLN A 144 0.85 -13.94 10.53
CA GLN A 144 -0.51 -14.44 10.50
C GLN A 144 -1.23 -14.02 11.76
N GLY A 145 -2.55 -13.87 11.65
CA GLY A 145 -3.40 -13.53 12.77
C GLY A 145 -4.85 -13.84 12.49
N ASP A 146 -5.63 -13.86 13.57
CA ASP A 146 -7.09 -13.86 13.48
C ASP A 146 -7.56 -12.53 12.90
N LEU A 147 -8.56 -12.59 12.04
CA LEU A 147 -9.20 -11.42 11.46
C LEU A 147 -10.69 -11.51 11.74
N ALA A 148 -11.19 -10.58 12.55
CA ALA A 148 -12.60 -10.54 12.91
C ALA A 148 -13.50 -10.59 11.66
N PRO A 149 -14.57 -11.41 11.65
CA PRO A 149 -15.42 -11.57 10.47
C PRO A 149 -16.18 -10.28 10.14
N GLN A 150 -16.52 -9.50 11.17
CA GLN A 150 -17.23 -8.24 11.02
C GLN A 150 -16.28 -7.09 10.71
N THR A 151 -16.73 -6.19 9.85
CA THR A 151 -16.05 -4.93 9.55
C THR A 151 -16.78 -3.77 10.20
N VAL A 152 -16.02 -2.79 10.67
CA VAL A 152 -16.54 -1.50 11.16
C VAL A 152 -15.93 -0.37 10.34
N LYS A 153 -16.56 0.81 10.37
CA LYS A 153 -15.93 2.04 9.88
C LYS A 153 -14.94 2.52 10.95
N GLY A 154 -13.70 2.77 10.55
CA GLY A 154 -12.66 3.21 11.48
C GLY A 154 -11.35 3.51 10.78
N VAL A 155 -10.37 3.98 11.55
CA VAL A 155 -9.02 4.26 11.07
C VAL A 155 -8.21 2.96 11.01
N CYS A 156 -7.61 2.68 9.86
CA CYS A 156 -6.70 1.56 9.68
C CYS A 156 -5.33 1.87 10.28
N ALA A 157 -4.79 0.97 11.09
CA ALA A 157 -3.47 1.13 11.70
C ALA A 157 -2.30 1.06 10.68
N ILE A 158 -2.53 0.54 9.46
CA ILE A 158 -1.51 0.43 8.42
C ILE A 158 -1.49 1.68 7.52
N CYS A 159 -2.58 1.95 6.80
CA CYS A 159 -2.64 3.09 5.87
C CYS A 159 -3.05 4.41 6.54
N GLN A 160 -3.44 4.39 7.82
CA GLN A 160 -3.88 5.57 8.58
C GLN A 160 -5.06 6.33 7.96
N THR A 161 -5.83 5.68 7.10
CA THR A 161 -7.05 6.23 6.49
C THR A 161 -8.31 5.65 7.14
N ILE A 162 -9.42 6.37 7.01
CA ILE A 162 -10.75 5.86 7.38
C ILE A 162 -11.24 4.89 6.30
N GLY A 163 -11.66 3.70 6.71
CA GLY A 163 -12.16 2.68 5.78
C GLY A 163 -12.97 1.59 6.48
N ASN A 164 -13.23 0.52 5.74
CA ASN A 164 -13.82 -0.71 6.28
C ASN A 164 -12.70 -1.54 6.92
N VAL A 165 -12.60 -1.49 8.24
CA VAL A 165 -11.55 -2.14 9.02
C VAL A 165 -12.09 -3.33 9.79
N ALA A 166 -11.23 -4.31 10.05
CA ALA A 166 -11.51 -5.44 10.93
C ALA A 166 -10.37 -5.58 11.94
N LEU A 167 -10.70 -6.02 13.15
CA LEU A 167 -9.69 -6.28 14.17
C LEU A 167 -8.81 -7.46 13.72
N PHE A 168 -7.52 -7.20 13.57
CA PHE A 168 -6.51 -8.22 13.32
C PHE A 168 -5.72 -8.48 14.59
N MET A 169 -5.61 -9.74 15.00
CA MET A 169 -4.88 -10.16 16.21
C MET A 169 -3.83 -11.21 15.86
N SER A 170 -2.56 -10.89 16.04
CA SER A 170 -1.47 -11.86 15.97
C SER A 170 -1.13 -12.40 17.35
N THR A 171 -0.85 -13.70 17.44
CA THR A 171 -0.40 -14.31 18.68
C THR A 171 1.13 -14.23 18.74
N THR A 172 1.64 -13.47 19.69
CA THR A 172 3.05 -13.39 20.00
C THR A 172 3.33 -14.28 21.22
N LYS A 173 4.37 -15.10 21.15
CA LYS A 173 4.86 -15.83 22.33
C LYS A 173 5.85 -14.91 23.04
N SER A 174 5.70 -14.74 24.34
CA SER A 174 6.85 -14.37 25.18
C SER A 174 7.85 -15.52 25.15
N SER A 175 9.15 -15.23 25.09
CA SER A 175 10.23 -16.23 25.10
C SER A 175 10.02 -17.28 26.21
N GLY A 176 10.14 -18.58 25.87
CA GLY A 176 10.01 -19.69 26.82
C GLY A 176 8.58 -20.24 27.01
N LEU A 177 8.25 -20.64 28.26
CA LEU A 177 6.94 -21.17 28.69
C LEU A 177 5.94 -20.07 29.13
N GLY A 178 6.26 -18.80 28.86
CA GLY A 178 5.44 -17.67 29.27
C GLY A 178 4.08 -17.60 28.56
N PRO A 179 3.14 -16.78 29.09
CA PRO A 179 1.79 -16.66 28.56
C PRO A 179 1.77 -16.12 27.13
N TYR A 180 0.83 -16.62 26.33
CA TYR A 180 0.57 -16.09 25.00
C TYR A 180 -0.01 -14.68 25.09
N THR A 181 0.57 -13.72 24.36
CA THR A 181 0.02 -12.38 24.24
C THR A 181 -0.55 -12.18 22.84
N ARG A 182 -1.81 -11.78 22.75
CA ARG A 182 -2.43 -11.43 21.47
C ARG A 182 -2.32 -9.92 21.27
N ASN A 183 -1.55 -9.50 20.27
CA ASN A 183 -1.40 -8.10 19.91
C ASN A 183 -2.09 -7.85 18.58
N GLY A 184 -2.73 -6.70 18.44
CA GLY A 184 -3.53 -6.43 17.27
C GLY A 184 -4.05 -5.02 17.20
N ASN A 185 -4.59 -4.67 16.05
CA ASN A 185 -5.25 -3.41 15.82
C ASN A 185 -6.25 -3.54 14.67
N TYR A 186 -7.10 -2.54 14.49
CA TYR A 186 -7.98 -2.45 13.33
C TYR A 186 -7.16 -2.14 12.08
N ILE A 187 -7.31 -2.98 11.06
CA ILE A 187 -6.68 -2.80 9.75
C ILE A 187 -7.71 -3.00 8.64
N CYS A 188 -7.44 -2.45 7.46
CA CYS A 188 -8.29 -2.63 6.28
C CYS A 188 -8.56 -4.12 6.02
N ARG A 189 -9.84 -4.44 5.79
CA ARG A 189 -10.25 -5.80 5.41
C ARG A 189 -9.65 -6.17 4.06
N ASP A 190 -9.69 -5.24 3.10
CA ASP A 190 -9.07 -5.34 1.78
C ASP A 190 -7.64 -4.77 1.82
N SER A 191 -6.66 -5.66 1.64
CA SER A 191 -5.24 -5.27 1.64
C SER A 191 -4.83 -4.53 0.36
N ASN A 192 -5.50 -4.75 -0.77
CA ASN A 192 -5.20 -4.04 -2.02
C ASN A 192 -5.61 -2.57 -1.89
N GLN A 193 -6.82 -2.33 -1.36
CA GLN A 193 -7.24 -0.98 -1.00
C GLN A 193 -6.28 -0.32 0.00
N CYS A 194 -5.87 -1.07 1.03
CA CYS A 194 -4.93 -0.57 2.04
C CYS A 194 -3.61 -0.13 1.42
N ASN A 195 -3.05 -0.92 0.50
CA ASN A 195 -1.81 -0.59 -0.18
C ASN A 195 -1.92 0.68 -1.04
N ARG A 196 -3.00 0.83 -1.82
CA ARG A 196 -3.25 2.06 -2.60
C ARG A 196 -3.40 3.33 -1.75
N GLN A 197 -3.73 3.16 -0.46
CA GLN A 197 -3.88 4.26 0.49
C GLN A 197 -2.63 4.47 1.36
N LEU A 198 -1.64 3.56 1.28
CA LEU A 198 -0.44 3.61 2.10
C LEU A 198 0.59 4.54 1.46
N THR A 199 0.67 5.76 1.96
CA THR A 199 1.58 6.79 1.46
C THR A 199 2.81 7.03 2.34
N ASN A 200 2.76 6.56 3.59
CA ASN A 200 3.86 6.64 4.55
C ASN A 200 4.30 5.22 4.97
N PRO A 201 5.53 4.79 4.63
CA PRO A 201 6.02 3.46 5.00
C PRO A 201 6.20 3.29 6.51
N GLN A 202 6.38 4.38 7.27
CA GLN A 202 6.55 4.32 8.72
C GLN A 202 5.33 3.70 9.41
N ALA A 203 4.11 4.00 8.94
CA ALA A 203 2.89 3.46 9.53
C ALA A 203 2.82 1.91 9.44
N LEU A 204 3.33 1.34 8.35
CA LEU A 204 3.45 -0.11 8.21
C LEU A 204 4.52 -0.69 9.17
N ALA A 205 5.64 0.01 9.36
CA ALA A 205 6.69 -0.37 10.30
C ALA A 205 6.22 -0.30 11.76
N ASP A 206 5.46 0.73 12.12
CA ASP A 206 4.87 0.89 13.45
C ASP A 206 3.83 -0.21 13.73
N PHE A 207 2.96 -0.49 12.77
CA PHE A 207 2.03 -1.62 12.86
C PHE A 207 2.79 -2.94 13.05
N LEU A 208 3.86 -3.15 12.27
CA LEU A 208 4.70 -4.32 12.37
C LEU A 208 5.30 -4.46 13.79
N ALA A 209 5.81 -3.39 14.39
CA ALA A 209 6.38 -3.42 15.73
C ALA A 209 5.38 -3.91 16.81
N VAL A 210 4.08 -3.67 16.60
CA VAL A 210 3.00 -4.12 17.50
C VAL A 210 2.72 -5.62 17.33
N VAL A 211 2.59 -6.10 16.08
CA VAL A 211 2.06 -7.45 15.80
C VAL A 211 3.15 -8.50 15.58
N ARG A 212 4.42 -8.09 15.47
CA ARG A 212 5.53 -9.02 15.25
C ARG A 212 5.71 -9.92 16.46
N PRO A 213 5.83 -11.26 16.28
CA PRO A 213 6.23 -12.15 17.35
C PRO A 213 7.59 -11.74 17.91
N LYS A 214 7.64 -11.42 19.21
CA LYS A 214 8.90 -11.26 19.94
C LYS A 214 9.61 -12.62 19.90
N ARG A 215 10.84 -12.63 19.42
CA ARG A 215 11.68 -13.83 19.42
C ARG A 215 12.32 -13.99 20.79
#